data_AF-A0A223P3D3-F1
#
_entry.id   AF-A0A223P3D3-F1
#
_cell.length_a   1.000
_cell.length_b   1.000
_cell.length_c   1.000
_cell.angle_alpha   90.00
_cell.angle_beta   90.00
_cell.angle_gamma   90.00
#
_symmetry.space_group_name_H-M   'P 1'
#
loop_
_entity.id
_entity.type
_entity.pdbx_description
1 polymer ?
#
loop_
_entity_poly.entity_id
_entity_poly.type
_entity_poly.pdbx_seq_one_letter_code
_entity_poly.pdbx_strand_id
1 'polypeptide(L)'
;MAMKRYMKNWKILLAGIILSVGCKKPYNPQVINSPKSYLVVEGVINTNDVSTIKVSKTVNLTSSVTTNPVQAALTIECDNGNSYSLTEINEGVYQLSGVILDNTRKFRLRITTIDDHKQYLSDYEQAKTAPPIDSIGFIVGNNKLQLYANTHDANNATHYYRFDYVETWKFHSKYDSGYISDGSAIVPRTADQQIYFCFANNASSTILLGSSAKLTQDVIFQAPLTSVESTSEKIELRYSILVHEYALTEKAYKFWDNLKKNTEQLGSIFDAEPTQLIGNIHNTADAAEPVIGYISAGTVTSKRIFISSEQLPQTWLPAYPYDCALDSAWYDNPKSHLNQVAAYLIPRIEIPVTPYFANGSISPVGYLATGIECVDCTLRGSKQQPVFWK
;
A
#
# COMPACT_ATOMS: atom_id res chain seq x y z
N MET A 1 -48.76 31.10 -40.94
CA MET A 1 -47.92 32.19 -40.39
C MET A 1 -47.11 31.78 -39.13
N ALA A 2 -46.89 30.49 -38.86
CA ALA A 2 -46.24 30.02 -37.62
C ALA A 2 -44.78 29.54 -37.77
N MET A 3 -44.31 29.23 -38.99
CA MET A 3 -43.02 28.57 -39.19
C MET A 3 -41.80 29.52 -39.25
N LYS A 4 -42.01 30.82 -39.48
CA LYS A 4 -40.92 31.82 -39.54
C LYS A 4 -40.42 32.29 -38.16
N ARG A 5 -41.15 32.00 -37.08
CA ARG A 5 -40.82 32.49 -35.71
C ARG A 5 -39.85 31.56 -34.96
N TYR A 6 -39.73 30.29 -35.36
CA TYR A 6 -38.81 29.31 -34.77
C TYR A 6 -37.37 29.41 -35.30
N MET A 7 -37.17 29.79 -36.56
CA MET A 7 -35.82 29.91 -37.16
C MET A 7 -35.00 31.09 -36.63
N LYS A 8 -35.64 32.13 -36.08
CA LYS A 8 -34.94 33.29 -35.48
C LYS A 8 -34.36 32.95 -34.10
N ASN A 9 -34.98 32.02 -33.38
CA ASN A 9 -34.56 31.59 -32.05
C ASN A 9 -33.49 30.48 -32.12
N TRP A 10 -33.46 29.67 -33.18
CA TRP A 10 -32.42 28.66 -33.40
C TRP A 10 -31.02 29.30 -33.47
N LYS A 11 -30.86 30.40 -34.20
CA LYS A 11 -29.54 31.07 -34.33
C LYS A 11 -29.02 31.62 -32.99
N ILE A 12 -29.93 32.04 -32.10
CA ILE A 12 -29.60 32.53 -30.76
C ILE A 12 -29.25 31.36 -29.83
N LEU A 13 -29.98 30.25 -29.92
CA LEU A 13 -29.68 29.01 -29.19
C LEU A 13 -28.34 28.39 -29.63
N LEU A 14 -28.05 28.39 -30.93
CA LEU A 14 -26.78 27.89 -31.47
C LEU A 14 -25.60 28.79 -31.07
N ALA A 15 -25.79 30.11 -31.03
CA ALA A 15 -24.78 31.05 -30.54
C ALA A 15 -24.53 30.91 -29.02
N GLY A 16 -25.58 30.61 -28.24
CA GLY A 16 -25.45 30.32 -26.80
C GLY A 16 -24.67 29.03 -26.52
N ILE A 17 -24.88 27.98 -27.33
CA ILE A 17 -24.16 26.70 -27.20
C ILE A 17 -22.68 26.86 -27.55
N ILE A 18 -22.33 27.68 -28.54
CA ILE A 18 -20.93 27.93 -28.94
C ILE A 18 -20.17 28.73 -27.87
N LEU A 19 -20.84 29.65 -27.14
CA LEU A 19 -20.24 30.41 -26.03
C LEU A 19 -20.01 29.60 -24.75
N SER A 20 -20.69 28.45 -24.59
CA SER A 20 -20.47 27.52 -23.47
C SER A 20 -19.32 26.53 -23.69
N VAL A 21 -18.69 26.50 -24.87
CA VAL A 21 -17.52 25.64 -25.15
C VAL A 21 -16.24 26.37 -24.72
N GLY A 22 -16.14 26.69 -23.43
CA GLY A 22 -14.88 27.14 -22.84
C GLY A 22 -13.94 25.95 -22.72
N CYS A 23 -13.00 25.78 -23.65
CA CYS A 23 -11.85 24.91 -23.42
C CYS A 23 -11.10 25.44 -22.20
N LYS A 24 -11.22 24.75 -21.05
CA LYS A 24 -10.30 24.92 -19.94
C LYS A 24 -8.90 24.65 -20.50
N LYS A 25 -8.12 25.71 -20.74
CA LYS A 25 -6.69 25.53 -20.99
C LYS A 25 -6.10 25.00 -19.69
N PRO A 26 -5.53 23.78 -19.66
CA PRO A 26 -4.77 23.34 -18.50
C PRO A 26 -3.69 24.39 -18.25
N TYR A 27 -3.71 24.97 -17.06
CA TYR A 27 -2.63 25.80 -16.60
C TYR A 27 -1.44 24.86 -16.37
N ASN A 28 -0.54 24.80 -17.34
CA ASN A 28 0.78 24.22 -17.16
C ASN A 28 1.65 25.36 -16.63
N PRO A 29 1.86 25.48 -15.30
CA PRO A 29 2.90 26.37 -14.81
C PRO A 29 4.18 26.03 -15.55
N GLN A 30 4.98 27.05 -15.88
CA GLN A 30 6.34 26.83 -16.34
C GLN A 30 7.02 26.01 -15.24
N VAL A 31 7.18 24.71 -15.46
CA VAL A 31 7.87 23.83 -14.52
C VAL A 31 9.26 24.44 -14.43
N ILE A 32 9.61 24.94 -13.24
CA ILE A 32 10.98 25.34 -12.98
C ILE A 32 11.76 24.03 -13.14
N ASN A 33 12.45 23.89 -14.27
CA ASN A 33 13.49 22.88 -14.45
C ASN A 33 14.60 23.25 -13.46
N SER A 34 14.37 22.98 -12.19
CA SER A 34 15.38 23.08 -11.16
C SER A 34 16.23 21.83 -11.32
N PRO A 35 17.51 21.94 -11.71
CA PRO A 35 18.39 20.78 -11.80
C PRO A 35 18.68 20.16 -10.41
N LYS A 36 18.10 20.70 -9.33
CA LYS A 36 18.33 20.24 -7.96
C LYS A 36 17.40 19.08 -7.64
N SER A 37 17.97 17.88 -7.69
CA SER A 37 17.42 16.71 -7.02
C SER A 37 17.81 16.77 -5.53
N TYR A 38 16.82 16.79 -4.63
CA TYR A 38 17.04 16.88 -3.20
C TYR A 38 17.10 15.49 -2.55
N LEU A 39 17.88 15.35 -1.47
CA LEU A 39 17.95 14.11 -0.70
C LEU A 39 16.61 13.88 0.03
N VAL A 40 16.12 12.65 -0.04
CA VAL A 40 14.92 12.18 0.66
C VAL A 40 15.33 11.04 1.58
N VAL A 41 15.04 11.17 2.87
CA VAL A 41 15.37 10.18 3.90
C VAL A 41 14.11 9.76 4.64
N GLU A 42 13.83 8.45 4.62
CA GLU A 42 12.67 7.86 5.29
C GLU A 42 13.15 6.80 6.28
N GLY A 43 12.59 6.78 7.48
CA GLY A 43 12.88 5.73 8.46
C GLY A 43 12.90 6.21 9.90
N VAL A 44 13.18 5.28 10.80
CA VAL A 44 13.28 5.51 12.24
C VAL A 44 14.48 4.75 12.80
N ILE A 45 15.15 5.35 13.78
CA ILE A 45 16.13 4.65 14.61
C ILE A 45 15.34 3.87 15.65
N ASN A 46 15.13 2.58 15.37
CA ASN A 46 14.44 1.66 16.24
C ASN A 46 15.41 1.16 17.32
N THR A 47 15.07 1.37 18.59
CA THR A 47 15.93 1.02 19.72
C THR A 47 15.68 -0.37 20.27
N ASN A 48 14.53 -1.00 19.99
CA ASN A 48 14.17 -2.34 20.48
C ASN A 48 14.09 -3.42 19.39
N ASP A 49 14.30 -3.08 18.13
CA ASP A 49 14.32 -4.00 16.99
C ASP A 49 15.13 -3.39 15.82
N VAL A 50 15.05 -3.97 14.62
CA VAL A 50 15.75 -3.53 13.42
C VAL A 50 15.40 -2.08 13.06
N SER A 51 16.44 -1.25 12.88
CA SER A 51 16.30 0.07 12.26
C SER A 51 16.39 -0.07 10.75
N THR A 52 15.43 0.48 10.01
CA THR A 52 15.46 0.54 8.53
C THR A 52 15.39 1.99 8.08
N ILE A 53 16.38 2.41 7.30
CA ILE A 53 16.48 3.75 6.72
C ILE A 53 16.55 3.63 5.21
N LYS A 54 15.69 4.36 4.51
CA LYS A 54 15.69 4.47 3.06
C LYS A 54 16.20 5.85 2.66
N VAL A 55 17.13 5.87 1.70
CA VAL A 55 17.74 7.08 1.17
C VAL A 55 17.51 7.12 -0.34
N SER A 56 16.95 8.22 -0.80
CA SER A 56 16.65 8.45 -2.21
C SER A 56 16.78 9.94 -2.54
N LYS A 57 16.46 10.28 -3.78
CA LYS A 57 16.54 11.62 -4.35
C LYS A 57 15.20 11.97 -5.01
N THR A 58 14.77 13.23 -4.94
CA THR A 58 13.54 13.67 -5.60
C THR A 58 13.62 13.48 -7.11
N VAL A 59 12.51 13.08 -7.74
CA VAL A 59 12.41 12.96 -9.19
C VAL A 59 11.61 14.12 -9.78
N ASN A 60 11.93 14.53 -11.01
CA ASN A 60 11.14 15.53 -11.72
C ASN A 60 9.74 14.98 -12.02
N LEU A 61 8.71 15.83 -11.92
CA LEU A 61 7.31 15.46 -12.15
C LEU A 61 7.05 14.88 -13.54
N THR A 62 7.85 15.26 -14.54
CA THR A 62 7.74 14.78 -15.92
C THR A 62 8.58 13.53 -16.21
N SER A 63 9.31 13.03 -15.22
CA SER A 63 10.16 11.85 -15.36
C SER A 63 9.31 10.57 -15.36
N SER A 64 9.69 9.60 -16.18
CA SER A 64 9.17 8.22 -16.07
C SER A 64 9.74 7.46 -14.87
N VAL A 65 10.80 8.00 -14.23
CA VAL A 65 11.43 7.44 -13.04
C VAL A 65 10.64 7.89 -11.81
N THR A 66 10.04 6.94 -11.10
CA THR A 66 9.25 7.19 -9.88
C THR A 66 10.07 7.03 -8.60
N THR A 67 11.25 6.39 -8.67
CA THR A 67 12.15 6.17 -7.54
C THR A 67 13.59 6.40 -7.96
N ASN A 68 14.35 7.16 -7.16
CA ASN A 68 15.76 7.44 -7.41
C ASN A 68 16.57 7.12 -6.15
N PRO A 69 16.80 5.83 -5.84
CA PRO A 69 17.55 5.42 -4.65
C PRO A 69 18.98 5.94 -4.69
N VAL A 70 19.58 6.16 -3.52
CA VAL A 70 20.93 6.73 -3.39
C VAL A 70 21.81 5.77 -2.62
N GLN A 71 22.96 5.43 -3.21
CA GLN A 71 24.01 4.71 -2.52
C GLN A 71 24.75 5.65 -1.56
N ALA A 72 24.83 5.25 -0.29
CA ALA A 72 25.43 6.02 0.78
C ALA A 72 26.00 5.11 1.89
N ALA A 73 26.95 5.64 2.65
CA ALA A 73 27.37 5.07 3.92
C ALA A 73 26.56 5.71 5.05
N LEU A 74 25.86 4.88 5.83
CA LEU A 74 25.01 5.33 6.93
C LEU A 74 25.56 4.87 8.29
N THR A 75 25.51 5.77 9.26
CA THR A 75 25.90 5.48 10.64
C THR A 75 24.91 6.13 11.60
N ILE A 76 24.40 5.37 12.57
CA ILE A 76 23.69 5.91 13.73
C ILE A 76 24.74 6.29 14.78
N GLU A 77 24.74 7.55 15.20
CA GLU A 77 25.62 8.07 16.24
C GLU A 77 24.82 8.32 17.52
N CYS A 78 25.38 7.89 18.64
CA CYS A 78 24.84 8.09 19.98
C CYS A 78 25.55 9.24 20.68
N ASP A 79 24.84 9.97 21.55
CA ASP A 79 25.40 11.08 22.34
C ASP A 79 26.51 10.67 23.32
N ASN A 80 26.68 9.38 23.58
CA ASN A 80 27.76 8.83 24.39
C ASN A 80 29.05 8.52 23.60
N GLY A 81 29.07 8.82 22.28
CA GLY A 81 30.20 8.58 21.40
C GLY A 81 30.19 7.23 20.66
N ASN A 82 29.25 6.32 20.98
CA ASN A 82 29.09 5.08 20.23
C ASN A 82 28.53 5.35 18.82
N SER A 83 28.91 4.51 17.87
CA SER A 83 28.44 4.58 16.49
C SER A 83 28.13 3.19 15.93
N TYR A 84 27.07 3.10 15.13
CA TYR A 84 26.57 1.84 14.56
C TYR A 84 26.39 2.01 13.05
N SER A 85 27.18 1.28 12.26
CA SER A 85 27.08 1.33 10.80
C SER A 85 25.90 0.49 10.31
N LEU A 86 25.16 1.02 9.34
CA LEU A 86 24.08 0.29 8.69
C LEU A 86 24.61 -0.44 7.44
N THR A 87 23.99 -1.56 7.10
CA THR A 87 24.28 -2.33 5.89
C THR A 87 23.18 -2.15 4.86
N GLU A 88 23.54 -1.94 3.60
CA GLU A 88 22.58 -1.89 2.49
C GLU A 88 22.03 -3.30 2.20
N ILE A 89 20.71 -3.45 2.25
CA ILE A 89 20.04 -4.74 1.98
C ILE A 89 19.34 -4.76 0.61
N ASN A 90 18.97 -3.59 0.11
CA ASN A 90 18.41 -3.34 -1.21
C ASN A 90 18.83 -1.93 -1.63
N GLU A 91 18.72 -1.61 -2.92
CA GLU A 91 19.13 -0.31 -3.46
C GLU A 91 18.52 0.86 -2.67
N GLY A 92 19.37 1.64 -2.00
CA GLY A 92 18.96 2.77 -1.17
C GLY A 92 18.24 2.41 0.13
N VAL A 93 18.24 1.14 0.56
CA VAL A 93 17.62 0.67 1.82
C VAL A 93 18.68 0.07 2.73
N TYR A 94 18.84 0.67 3.91
CA TYR A 94 19.88 0.39 4.88
C TYR A 94 19.29 -0.12 6.19
N GLN A 95 19.93 -1.12 6.80
CA GLN A 95 19.48 -1.70 8.06
C GLN A 95 20.58 -1.78 9.13
N LEU A 96 20.17 -1.56 10.37
CA LEU A 96 20.90 -1.99 11.56
C LEU A 96 20.10 -3.13 12.20
N SER A 97 20.63 -4.35 12.14
CA SER A 97 20.03 -5.56 12.71
C SER A 97 20.92 -6.17 13.79
N GLY A 98 20.31 -6.85 14.77
CA GLY A 98 21.06 -7.58 15.80
C GLY A 98 21.70 -6.70 16.88
N VAL A 99 21.32 -5.42 16.95
CA VAL A 99 21.78 -4.47 17.97
C VAL A 99 20.55 -3.82 18.61
N ILE A 100 20.50 -3.86 19.95
CA ILE A 100 19.51 -3.12 20.75
C ILE A 100 20.19 -1.86 21.27
N LEU A 101 19.56 -0.71 21.05
CA LEU A 101 20.12 0.60 21.41
C LEU A 101 19.60 1.03 22.79
N ASP A 102 20.42 1.78 23.54
CA ASP A 102 20.03 2.33 24.84
C ASP A 102 18.97 3.44 24.64
N ASN A 103 17.70 3.11 24.91
CA ASN A 103 16.56 4.00 24.72
C ASN A 103 16.54 5.22 25.66
N THR A 104 17.50 5.37 26.57
CA THR A 104 17.67 6.58 27.39
C THR A 104 18.48 7.67 26.67
N ARG A 105 19.13 7.34 25.56
CA ARG A 105 20.07 8.20 24.84
C ARG A 105 19.43 8.99 23.72
N LYS A 106 20.20 9.95 23.21
CA LYS A 106 19.90 10.64 21.96
C LYS A 106 20.69 10.03 20.82
N PHE A 107 20.04 9.92 19.67
CA PHE A 107 20.65 9.38 18.46
C PHE A 107 20.53 10.37 17.32
N ARG A 108 21.48 10.34 16.40
CA ARG A 108 21.38 10.99 15.10
C ARG A 108 21.82 10.07 13.99
N LEU A 109 21.37 10.34 12.78
CA LEU A 109 21.81 9.67 11.58
C LEU A 109 22.89 10.50 10.88
N ARG A 110 24.01 9.86 10.53
CA ARG A 110 24.99 10.38 9.57
C ARG A 110 24.83 9.64 8.25
N ILE A 111 24.82 10.41 7.17
CA ILE A 111 24.77 9.91 5.80
C ILE A 111 25.95 10.51 5.04
N THR A 112 26.71 9.66 4.35
CA THR A 112 27.72 10.10 3.37
C THR A 112 27.36 9.51 2.02
N THR A 113 26.93 10.33 1.08
CA THR A 113 26.56 9.88 -0.27
C THR A 113 27.81 9.45 -1.03
N ILE A 114 27.70 8.38 -1.83
CA ILE A 114 28.85 7.82 -2.54
C ILE A 114 29.14 8.56 -3.85
N ASP A 115 28.11 9.12 -4.49
CA ASP A 115 28.20 9.78 -5.81
C ASP A 115 28.88 11.16 -5.76
N ASP A 116 28.52 11.99 -4.78
CA ASP A 116 29.00 13.37 -4.64
C ASP A 116 29.75 13.64 -3.34
N HIS A 117 29.96 12.61 -2.50
CA HIS A 117 30.66 12.67 -1.21
C HIS A 117 30.09 13.72 -0.23
N LYS A 118 28.85 14.16 -0.42
CA LYS A 118 28.17 15.06 0.51
C LYS A 118 27.88 14.34 1.82
N GLN A 119 27.93 15.12 2.91
CA GLN A 119 27.64 14.64 4.25
C GLN A 119 26.38 15.31 4.78
N TYR A 120 25.50 14.48 5.34
CA TYR A 120 24.27 14.92 5.97
C TYR A 120 24.23 14.39 7.40
N LEU A 121 23.75 15.23 8.30
CA LEU A 121 23.52 14.89 9.69
C LEU A 121 22.07 15.20 10.05
N SER A 122 21.41 14.25 10.70
CA SER A 122 20.24 14.60 11.47
C SER A 122 20.63 15.34 12.75
N ASP A 123 19.70 16.11 13.29
CA ASP A 123 19.76 16.54 14.69
C ASP A 123 19.78 15.31 15.61
N TYR A 124 20.32 15.51 16.81
CA TYR A 124 20.16 14.54 17.90
C TYR A 124 18.72 14.51 18.36
N GLU A 125 18.06 13.37 18.14
CA GLU A 125 16.70 13.11 18.57
C GLU A 125 16.69 12.29 19.85
N GLN A 126 15.86 12.69 20.82
CA GLN A 126 15.65 11.91 22.03
C GLN A 126 14.87 10.64 21.71
N ALA A 127 15.41 9.49 22.11
CA ALA A 127 14.70 8.24 21.96
C ALA A 127 13.41 8.23 22.81
N LYS A 128 12.29 7.87 22.19
CA LYS A 128 10.96 7.79 22.82
C LYS A 128 10.54 6.34 23.04
N THR A 129 9.86 6.06 24.14
CA THR A 129 9.27 4.74 24.38
C THR A 129 7.84 4.74 23.87
N ALA A 130 7.54 3.97 22.84
CA ALA A 130 6.16 3.67 22.45
C ALA A 130 5.49 2.77 23.51
N PRO A 131 4.34 3.16 24.06
CA PRO A 131 3.58 2.30 24.95
C PRO A 131 2.95 1.13 24.18
N PRO A 132 2.50 0.06 24.85
CA PRO A 132 1.85 -1.05 24.18
C PRO A 132 0.54 -0.65 23.50
N ILE A 133 0.28 -1.18 22.31
CA ILE A 133 -1.05 -1.09 21.69
C ILE A 133 -2.06 -1.91 22.52
N ASP A 134 -3.03 -1.24 23.13
CA ASP A 134 -4.06 -1.87 23.98
C ASP A 134 -4.94 -2.81 23.16
N SER A 135 -5.42 -2.35 22.01
CA SER A 135 -6.27 -3.15 21.13
C SER A 135 -6.30 -2.58 19.71
N ILE A 136 -6.55 -3.47 18.76
CA ILE A 136 -6.97 -3.12 17.41
C ILE A 136 -8.39 -3.64 17.29
N GLY A 137 -9.32 -2.75 16.97
CA GLY A 137 -10.74 -3.06 16.82
C GLY A 137 -11.26 -2.70 15.45
N PHE A 138 -12.50 -3.09 15.19
CA PHE A 138 -13.17 -2.77 13.94
C PHE A 138 -14.66 -2.46 14.16
N ILE A 139 -15.21 -1.62 13.29
CA ILE A 139 -16.63 -1.29 13.21
C ILE A 139 -17.15 -1.74 11.86
N VAL A 140 -18.17 -2.60 11.87
CA VAL A 140 -18.89 -3.02 10.66
C VAL A 140 -19.93 -1.96 10.33
N GLY A 141 -19.70 -1.17 9.29
CA GLY A 141 -20.68 -0.25 8.73
C GLY A 141 -21.60 -0.94 7.71
N ASN A 142 -22.38 -0.17 6.94
CA ASN A 142 -23.25 -0.76 5.92
C ASN A 142 -22.46 -1.43 4.79
N ASN A 143 -21.47 -0.70 4.24
CA ASN A 143 -20.73 -1.12 3.05
C ASN A 143 -19.21 -1.15 3.26
N LYS A 144 -18.71 -0.98 4.50
CA LYS A 144 -17.28 -0.96 4.80
C LYS A 144 -16.98 -1.36 6.23
N LEU A 145 -15.79 -1.92 6.43
CA LEU A 145 -15.19 -2.26 7.70
C LEU A 145 -14.19 -1.16 8.08
N GLN A 146 -14.43 -0.43 9.17
CA GLN A 146 -13.51 0.58 9.68
C GLN A 146 -12.61 -0.04 10.75
N LEU A 147 -11.29 0.04 10.60
CA LEU A 147 -10.33 -0.41 11.60
C LEU A 147 -9.77 0.76 12.41
N TYR A 148 -9.50 0.51 13.69
CA TYR A 148 -8.95 1.49 14.60
C TYR A 148 -7.98 0.88 15.63
N ALA A 149 -7.11 1.70 16.20
CA ALA A 149 -6.23 1.35 17.31
C ALA A 149 -6.62 2.11 18.60
N ASN A 150 -6.36 1.48 19.74
CA ASN A 150 -6.37 2.10 21.06
C ASN A 150 -5.01 1.91 21.73
N THR A 151 -4.52 2.96 22.38
CA THR A 151 -3.27 2.94 23.15
C THR A 151 -3.33 3.95 24.29
N HIS A 152 -2.56 3.73 25.35
CA HIS A 152 -2.39 4.67 26.44
C HIS A 152 -0.98 4.59 27.03
N ASP A 153 -0.48 5.71 27.54
CA ASP A 153 0.74 5.76 28.34
C ASP A 153 0.40 6.12 29.79
N ALA A 154 0.44 5.12 30.67
CA ALA A 154 0.18 5.32 32.10
C ALA A 154 1.17 6.30 32.78
N ASN A 155 2.36 6.49 32.20
CA ASN A 155 3.36 7.44 32.70
C ASN A 155 3.17 8.85 32.13
N ASN A 156 2.24 9.03 31.20
CA ASN A 156 1.92 10.31 30.57
C ASN A 156 3.18 10.96 29.95
N ALA A 157 4.01 10.15 29.30
CA ALA A 157 5.28 10.57 28.72
C ALA A 157 5.21 10.67 27.18
N THR A 158 4.13 10.21 26.53
CA THR A 158 4.04 10.06 25.07
C THR A 158 2.81 10.73 24.52
N HIS A 159 2.86 12.05 24.28
CA HIS A 159 1.66 12.78 23.83
C HIS A 159 1.38 12.77 22.31
N TYR A 160 2.26 12.15 21.54
CA TYR A 160 2.28 12.23 20.09
C TYR A 160 2.61 10.87 19.51
N TYR A 161 1.72 10.39 18.65
CA TYR A 161 1.75 9.04 18.11
C TYR A 161 1.71 9.09 16.60
N ARG A 162 2.42 8.17 15.97
CA ARG A 162 2.23 7.81 14.57
C ARG A 162 1.95 6.32 14.47
N PHE A 163 1.10 5.95 13.51
CA PHE A 163 0.83 4.58 13.17
C PHE A 163 1.20 4.31 11.71
N ASP A 164 1.66 3.10 11.44
CA ASP A 164 1.58 2.52 10.11
C ASP A 164 1.17 1.05 10.24
N TYR A 165 0.86 0.41 9.12
CA TYR A 165 0.43 -0.97 9.15
C TYR A 165 0.82 -1.75 7.90
N VAL A 166 0.94 -3.06 8.05
CA VAL A 166 0.99 -4.02 6.94
C VAL A 166 -0.23 -4.91 7.04
N GLU A 167 -1.06 -4.85 6.01
CA GLU A 167 -2.21 -5.71 5.83
C GLU A 167 -1.84 -6.93 4.98
N THR A 168 -2.50 -8.05 5.25
CA THR A 168 -2.32 -9.29 4.51
C THR A 168 -3.64 -10.04 4.52
N TRP A 169 -4.06 -10.57 3.38
CA TRP A 169 -5.32 -11.29 3.25
C TRP A 169 -5.15 -12.57 2.47
N LYS A 170 -5.98 -13.55 2.81
CA LYS A 170 -6.17 -14.77 2.03
C LYS A 170 -7.41 -14.61 1.16
N PHE A 171 -7.29 -14.96 -0.11
CA PHE A 171 -8.36 -14.88 -1.11
C PHE A 171 -8.29 -16.09 -2.05
N HIS A 172 -9.26 -16.22 -2.95
CA HIS A 172 -9.23 -17.22 -4.00
C HIS A 172 -9.55 -16.68 -5.39
N SER A 173 -9.27 -17.48 -6.42
CA SER A 173 -9.81 -17.25 -7.77
C SER A 173 -11.30 -17.60 -7.81
N LYS A 174 -12.05 -17.13 -8.82
CA LYS A 174 -13.51 -17.34 -8.85
C LYS A 174 -13.89 -18.82 -8.95
N TYR A 175 -13.13 -19.59 -9.72
CA TYR A 175 -13.36 -21.02 -9.92
C TYR A 175 -12.12 -21.84 -9.56
N ASP A 176 -12.33 -22.96 -8.88
CA ASP A 176 -11.26 -23.90 -8.54
C ASP A 176 -10.91 -24.78 -9.76
N SER A 177 -9.71 -24.58 -10.31
CA SER A 177 -9.19 -25.38 -11.41
C SER A 177 -8.51 -26.63 -10.88
N GLY A 178 -9.26 -27.75 -10.85
CA GLY A 178 -8.72 -29.05 -10.45
C GLY A 178 -7.78 -29.70 -11.46
N TYR A 179 -7.68 -29.15 -12.68
CA TYR A 179 -7.00 -29.76 -13.83
C TYR A 179 -6.04 -28.79 -14.52
N ILE A 180 -5.07 -29.34 -15.26
CA ILE A 180 -4.09 -28.60 -16.05
C ILE A 180 -3.74 -29.38 -17.32
N SER A 181 -3.36 -28.69 -18.39
CA SER A 181 -2.77 -29.34 -19.56
C SER A 181 -1.29 -29.64 -19.32
N ASP A 182 -0.85 -30.87 -19.57
CA ASP A 182 0.58 -31.24 -19.60
C ASP A 182 1.24 -31.02 -20.98
N GLY A 183 0.49 -30.46 -21.94
CA GLY A 183 0.89 -30.26 -23.33
C GLY A 183 0.40 -31.37 -24.27
N SER A 184 -0.08 -32.49 -23.72
CA SER A 184 -0.62 -33.62 -24.49
C SER A 184 -2.04 -34.02 -24.05
N ALA A 185 -2.34 -33.91 -22.76
CA ALA A 185 -3.60 -34.27 -22.15
C ALA A 185 -3.98 -33.30 -21.03
N ILE A 186 -5.25 -33.38 -20.61
CA ILE A 186 -5.72 -32.72 -19.39
C ILE A 186 -5.56 -33.70 -18.24
N VAL A 187 -4.82 -33.30 -17.22
CA VAL A 187 -4.47 -34.10 -16.04
C VAL A 187 -4.88 -33.37 -14.77
N PRO A 188 -5.16 -34.09 -13.67
CA PRO A 188 -5.39 -33.47 -12.37
C PRO A 188 -4.16 -32.68 -11.91
N ARG A 189 -4.38 -31.54 -11.25
CA ARG A 189 -3.29 -30.77 -10.63
C ARG A 189 -2.74 -31.50 -9.40
N THR A 190 -1.43 -31.49 -9.26
CA THR A 190 -0.77 -31.86 -8.00
C THR A 190 -0.95 -30.77 -6.95
N ALA A 191 -0.60 -31.06 -5.69
CA ALA A 191 -0.73 -30.10 -4.59
C ALA A 191 0.08 -28.81 -4.81
N ASP A 192 1.28 -28.91 -5.39
CA ASP A 192 2.14 -27.76 -5.72
C ASP A 192 1.65 -26.96 -6.93
N GLN A 193 0.82 -27.56 -7.79
CA GLN A 193 0.23 -26.93 -8.96
C GLN A 193 -1.09 -26.20 -8.67
N GLN A 194 -1.63 -26.33 -7.46
CA GLN A 194 -2.85 -25.63 -7.04
C GLN A 194 -2.67 -24.12 -7.16
N ILE A 195 -3.70 -23.44 -7.68
CA ILE A 195 -3.70 -21.99 -7.97
C ILE A 195 -4.99 -21.31 -7.49
N TYR A 196 -5.75 -22.00 -6.63
CA TYR A 196 -7.04 -21.50 -6.14
C TYR A 196 -6.88 -20.52 -4.97
N PHE A 197 -6.10 -20.85 -3.94
CA PHE A 197 -5.89 -19.99 -2.77
C PHE A 197 -4.58 -19.21 -2.85
N CYS A 198 -4.65 -17.90 -2.61
CA CYS A 198 -3.49 -17.03 -2.57
C CYS A 198 -3.53 -16.07 -1.38
N PHE A 199 -2.40 -15.42 -1.17
CA PHE A 199 -2.18 -14.34 -0.23
C PHE A 199 -1.69 -13.10 -0.96
N ALA A 200 -2.16 -11.95 -0.53
CA ALA A 200 -1.62 -10.66 -0.94
C ALA A 200 -1.42 -9.78 0.30
N ASN A 201 -0.51 -8.82 0.18
CA ASN A 201 -0.18 -7.90 1.24
C ASN A 201 0.00 -6.49 0.70
N ASN A 202 -0.21 -5.51 1.58
CA ASN A 202 0.02 -4.11 1.27
C ASN A 202 0.48 -3.37 2.53
N ALA A 203 1.30 -2.34 2.35
CA ALA A 203 1.71 -1.44 3.42
C ALA A 203 0.89 -0.15 3.36
N SER A 204 0.63 0.47 4.50
CA SER A 204 -0.05 1.77 4.56
C SER A 204 0.78 2.85 3.86
N SER A 205 0.14 3.66 3.03
CA SER A 205 0.74 4.84 2.40
C SER A 205 0.27 6.17 3.02
N THR A 206 -0.76 6.13 3.86
CA THR A 206 -1.36 7.30 4.51
C THR A 206 -0.67 7.60 5.84
N ILE A 207 -0.49 8.89 6.14
CA ILE A 207 0.07 9.37 7.39
C ILE A 207 -1.00 9.32 8.49
N LEU A 208 -0.84 8.39 9.44
CA LEU A 208 -1.75 8.21 10.57
C LEU A 208 -1.13 8.81 11.83
N LEU A 209 -1.79 9.81 12.41
CA LEU A 209 -1.31 10.55 13.57
C LEU A 209 -2.37 10.56 14.67
N GLY A 210 -1.92 10.49 15.92
CA GLY A 210 -2.74 10.68 17.12
C GLY A 210 -2.04 11.58 18.12
N SER A 211 -2.80 12.37 18.87
CA SER A 211 -2.23 13.18 19.95
C SER A 211 -3.16 13.26 21.15
N SER A 212 -2.59 13.05 22.33
CA SER A 212 -3.23 13.21 23.63
C SER A 212 -2.78 14.51 24.31
N ALA A 213 -1.99 15.37 23.64
CA ALA A 213 -1.41 16.60 24.23
C ALA A 213 -2.43 17.61 24.76
N LYS A 214 -3.70 17.51 24.31
CA LYS A 214 -4.83 18.34 24.77
C LYS A 214 -5.79 17.59 25.70
N LEU A 215 -5.44 16.38 26.11
CA LEU A 215 -6.22 15.54 27.01
C LEU A 215 -5.56 15.52 28.39
N THR A 216 -6.35 15.30 29.43
CA THR A 216 -5.83 15.15 30.80
C THR A 216 -5.11 13.81 31.01
N GLN A 217 -5.49 12.80 30.23
CA GLN A 217 -4.88 11.47 30.25
C GLN A 217 -4.25 11.20 28.89
N ASP A 218 -3.09 10.53 28.92
CA ASP A 218 -2.40 10.09 27.72
C ASP A 218 -3.08 8.84 27.13
N VAL A 219 -4.21 9.07 26.47
CA VAL A 219 -5.05 8.03 25.87
C VAL A 219 -5.38 8.42 24.44
N ILE A 220 -5.16 7.49 23.52
CA ILE A 220 -5.66 7.55 22.15
C ILE A 220 -6.75 6.48 22.01
N PHE A 221 -7.99 6.93 21.83
CA PHE A 221 -9.14 6.05 21.68
C PHE A 221 -9.66 6.07 20.24
N GLN A 222 -9.83 4.88 19.67
CA GLN A 222 -10.31 4.64 18.31
C GLN A 222 -9.60 5.48 17.24
N ALA A 223 -8.27 5.57 17.30
CA ALA A 223 -7.48 6.18 16.23
C ALA A 223 -7.75 5.45 14.91
N PRO A 224 -8.26 6.12 13.87
CA PRO A 224 -8.60 5.47 12.61
C PRO A 224 -7.34 4.98 11.91
N LEU A 225 -7.35 3.72 11.47
CA LEU A 225 -6.24 3.11 10.75
C LEU A 225 -6.53 3.04 9.25
N THR A 226 -7.58 2.31 8.88
CA THR A 226 -7.97 2.10 7.49
C THR A 226 -9.43 1.66 7.37
N SER A 227 -9.95 1.63 6.16
CA SER A 227 -11.26 1.08 5.84
C SER A 227 -11.17 0.08 4.71
N VAL A 228 -11.92 -1.02 4.82
CA VAL A 228 -12.02 -2.05 3.78
C VAL A 228 -13.46 -2.11 3.29
N GLU A 229 -13.67 -1.90 1.99
CA GLU A 229 -15.01 -1.98 1.38
C GLU A 229 -15.59 -3.39 1.48
N SER A 230 -16.90 -3.48 1.65
CA SER A 230 -17.68 -4.74 1.75
C SER A 230 -17.51 -5.66 0.54
N THR A 231 -17.15 -5.12 -0.62
CA THR A 231 -16.89 -5.86 -1.86
C THR A 231 -15.41 -6.13 -2.09
N SER A 232 -14.54 -5.83 -1.12
CA SER A 232 -13.11 -6.05 -1.26
C SER A 232 -12.75 -7.53 -1.09
N GLU A 233 -11.91 -8.05 -1.97
CA GLU A 233 -11.29 -9.38 -1.82
C GLU A 233 -10.55 -9.57 -0.48
N LYS A 234 -10.10 -8.47 0.14
CA LYS A 234 -9.35 -8.48 1.40
C LYS A 234 -10.06 -9.22 2.53
N ILE A 235 -11.38 -9.24 2.48
CA ILE A 235 -12.26 -9.81 3.50
C ILE A 235 -13.04 -11.02 2.97
N GLU A 236 -12.66 -11.57 1.81
CA GLU A 236 -13.31 -12.75 1.21
C GLU A 236 -13.19 -13.99 2.11
N LEU A 237 -11.98 -14.30 2.59
CA LEU A 237 -11.74 -15.42 3.50
C LEU A 237 -11.29 -14.93 4.86
N ARG A 238 -10.12 -14.31 4.91
CA ARG A 238 -9.52 -13.88 6.18
C ARG A 238 -8.53 -12.76 5.95
N TYR A 239 -8.68 -11.72 6.76
CA TYR A 239 -7.87 -10.51 6.76
C TYR A 239 -6.96 -10.48 7.99
N SER A 240 -5.78 -9.90 7.86
CA SER A 240 -4.87 -9.60 8.96
C SER A 240 -4.28 -8.21 8.78
N ILE A 241 -4.11 -7.51 9.89
CA ILE A 241 -3.40 -6.23 9.96
C ILE A 241 -2.39 -6.30 11.10
N LEU A 242 -1.14 -5.94 10.81
CA LEU A 242 -0.09 -5.68 11.79
C LEU A 242 0.11 -4.17 11.84
N VAL A 243 -0.24 -3.58 12.97
CA VAL A 243 -0.05 -2.15 13.23
C VAL A 243 1.25 -1.96 13.97
N HIS A 244 2.04 -0.98 13.53
CA HIS A 244 3.18 -0.46 14.26
C HIS A 244 2.81 0.90 14.84
N GLU A 245 3.18 1.11 16.10
CA GLU A 245 2.99 2.35 16.82
C GLU A 245 4.36 2.96 17.17
N TYR A 246 4.47 4.26 16.91
CA TYR A 246 5.66 5.07 17.14
C TYR A 246 5.33 6.20 18.11
N ALA A 247 6.12 6.33 19.17
CA ALA A 247 6.14 7.52 20.00
C ALA A 247 6.97 8.61 19.34
N LEU A 248 6.39 9.81 19.18
CA LEU A 248 7.05 10.94 18.56
C LEU A 248 7.40 12.03 19.57
N THR A 249 8.44 12.80 19.26
CA THR A 249 8.60 14.13 19.86
C THR A 249 7.61 15.10 19.25
N GLU A 250 7.38 16.24 19.90
CA GLU A 250 6.51 17.30 19.35
C GLU A 250 7.01 17.80 17.99
N LYS A 251 8.34 17.91 17.80
CA LYS A 251 8.94 18.34 16.53
C LYS A 251 8.68 17.33 15.42
N ALA A 252 8.90 16.04 15.69
CA ALA A 252 8.60 14.97 14.75
C ALA A 252 7.11 14.94 14.38
N TYR A 253 6.21 15.10 15.36
CA TYR A 253 4.78 15.14 15.10
C TYR A 253 4.39 16.31 14.20
N LYS A 254 4.92 17.52 14.45
CA LYS A 254 4.68 18.70 13.61
C LYS A 254 5.19 18.50 12.18
N PHE A 255 6.34 17.84 12.00
CA PHE A 255 6.83 17.48 10.67
C PHE A 255 5.83 16.58 9.93
N TRP A 256 5.36 15.50 10.55
CA TRP A 256 4.39 14.59 9.93
C TRP A 256 3.03 15.24 9.68
N ASP A 257 2.55 16.10 10.58
CA ASP A 257 1.30 16.85 10.42
C ASP A 257 1.39 17.83 9.25
N ASN A 258 2.52 18.55 9.11
CA ASN A 258 2.77 19.42 7.97
C ASN A 258 2.90 18.63 6.66
N LEU A 259 3.60 17.49 6.68
CA LEU A 259 3.71 16.61 5.52
C LEU A 259 2.32 16.15 5.07
N LYS A 260 1.50 15.66 6.01
CA LYS A 260 0.13 15.23 5.75
C LYS A 260 -0.74 16.32 5.13
N LYS A 261 -0.68 17.53 5.67
CA LYS A 261 -1.39 18.70 5.12
C LYS A 261 -0.95 18.99 3.68
N ASN A 262 0.34 18.89 3.42
CA ASN A 262 0.93 19.17 2.10
C ASN A 262 0.72 18.05 1.07
N THR A 263 0.48 16.80 1.47
CA THR A 263 0.42 15.65 0.53
C THR A 263 -0.95 14.99 0.42
N GLU A 264 -1.76 15.05 1.47
CA GLU A 264 -3.04 14.33 1.55
C GLU A 264 -4.26 15.27 1.64
N GLN A 265 -4.06 16.54 2.00
CA GLN A 265 -5.13 17.54 2.13
C GLN A 265 -5.07 18.59 1.01
N LEU A 266 -4.70 18.16 -0.20
CA LEU A 266 -4.68 19.00 -1.40
C LEU A 266 -5.89 18.68 -2.28
N GLY A 267 -6.71 19.69 -2.61
CA GLY A 267 -7.80 19.52 -3.58
C GLY A 267 -8.87 20.62 -3.64
N SER A 268 -8.88 21.57 -2.71
CA SER A 268 -9.81 22.70 -2.65
C SER A 268 -9.09 24.03 -2.86
N ILE A 269 -9.80 25.00 -3.47
CA ILE A 269 -9.33 26.39 -3.60
C ILE A 269 -9.18 27.13 -2.26
N PHE A 270 -9.64 26.50 -1.17
CA PHE A 270 -9.55 27.00 0.20
C PHE A 270 -8.53 26.21 1.04
N ASP A 271 -7.81 25.26 0.45
CA ASP A 271 -6.76 24.57 1.18
C ASP A 271 -5.62 25.53 1.51
N ALA A 272 -4.99 25.31 2.66
CA ALA A 272 -3.84 26.09 3.06
C ALA A 272 -2.73 25.97 2.00
N GLU A 273 -2.06 27.08 1.70
CA GLU A 273 -0.89 27.06 0.83
C GLU A 273 0.17 26.10 1.42
N PRO A 274 0.81 25.24 0.61
CA PRO A 274 1.79 24.30 1.10
C PRO A 274 2.89 25.01 1.91
N THR A 275 3.03 24.62 3.17
CA THR A 275 4.07 25.19 4.04
C THR A 275 5.41 24.53 3.74
N GLN A 276 6.51 25.27 3.92
CA GLN A 276 7.85 24.68 3.76
C GLN A 276 8.03 23.54 4.77
N LEU A 277 8.28 22.34 4.24
CA LEU A 277 8.56 21.15 5.05
C LEU A 277 10.03 21.20 5.51
N ILE A 278 10.26 21.58 6.76
CA ILE A 278 11.60 21.60 7.36
C ILE A 278 11.78 20.30 8.16
N GLY A 279 12.67 19.44 7.67
CA GLY A 279 13.11 18.22 8.36
C GLY A 279 14.15 18.50 9.44
N ASN A 280 14.66 17.44 10.08
CA ASN A 280 15.77 17.52 11.03
C ASN A 280 17.11 17.06 10.44
N ILE A 281 17.24 16.99 9.11
CA ILE A 281 18.44 16.52 8.42
C ILE A 281 19.04 17.67 7.60
N HIS A 282 20.35 17.86 7.73
CA HIS A 282 21.04 19.02 7.18
C HIS A 282 22.33 18.58 6.46
N ASN A 283 22.61 19.19 5.30
CA ASN A 283 23.94 19.08 4.69
C ASN A 283 24.93 19.88 5.56
N THR A 284 26.07 19.25 5.90
CA THR A 284 27.09 19.86 6.76
C THR A 284 27.89 20.96 6.08
N ALA A 285 27.93 20.99 4.74
CA ALA A 285 28.63 21.99 3.94
C ALA A 285 27.71 23.12 3.43
N ASP A 286 26.40 22.89 3.32
CA ASP A 286 25.42 23.86 2.85
C ASP A 286 24.09 23.75 3.63
N ALA A 287 23.94 24.56 4.67
CA ALA A 287 22.72 24.58 5.48
C ALA A 287 21.47 25.10 4.71
N ALA A 288 21.66 25.73 3.55
CA ALA A 288 20.56 26.18 2.70
C ALA A 288 20.08 25.11 1.71
N GLU A 289 20.79 23.97 1.59
CA GLU A 289 20.36 22.84 0.77
C GLU A 289 19.12 22.16 1.39
N PRO A 290 17.98 22.09 0.68
CA PRO A 290 16.81 21.37 1.14
C PRO A 290 17.05 19.86 1.24
N VAL A 291 16.62 19.27 2.35
CA VAL A 291 16.57 17.82 2.58
C VAL A 291 15.17 17.48 3.07
N ILE A 292 14.58 16.44 2.50
CA ILE A 292 13.23 15.98 2.83
C ILE A 292 13.35 14.76 3.73
N GLY A 293 12.76 14.82 4.92
CA GLY A 293 12.76 13.69 5.84
C GLY A 293 12.91 14.13 7.29
N TYR A 294 12.51 13.26 8.20
CA TYR A 294 12.71 13.45 9.63
C TYR A 294 13.08 12.13 10.26
N ILE A 295 14.23 12.06 10.92
CA ILE A 295 14.66 10.89 11.67
C ILE A 295 14.14 11.00 13.10
N SER A 296 13.25 10.07 13.45
CA SER A 296 12.85 9.82 14.84
C SER A 296 13.72 8.73 15.45
N ALA A 297 13.80 8.68 16.78
CA ALA A 297 14.44 7.61 17.52
C ALA A 297 13.52 7.09 18.63
N GLY A 298 13.48 5.78 18.85
CA GLY A 298 12.66 5.20 19.91
C GLY A 298 12.31 3.74 19.71
N THR A 299 11.54 3.20 20.64
CA THR A 299 10.97 1.86 20.51
C THR A 299 9.77 1.88 19.57
N VAL A 300 9.55 0.76 18.91
CA VAL A 300 8.35 0.49 18.13
C VAL A 300 7.59 -0.65 18.78
N THR A 301 6.29 -0.47 18.97
CA THR A 301 5.40 -1.52 19.46
C THR A 301 4.46 -1.97 18.36
N SER A 302 4.21 -3.26 18.29
CA SER A 302 3.46 -3.84 17.19
C SER A 302 2.38 -4.79 17.68
N LYS A 303 1.22 -4.78 17.03
CA LYS A 303 0.12 -5.69 17.35
C LYS A 303 -0.54 -6.18 16.06
N ARG A 304 -0.79 -7.49 16.00
CA ARG A 304 -1.47 -8.13 14.88
C ARG A 304 -2.82 -8.67 15.32
N ILE A 305 -3.84 -8.46 14.49
CA ILE A 305 -5.13 -9.14 14.61
C ILE A 305 -5.47 -9.88 13.32
N PHE A 306 -6.47 -10.76 13.42
CA PHE A 306 -7.10 -11.43 12.29
C PHE A 306 -8.60 -11.17 12.34
N ILE A 307 -9.21 -11.01 11.18
CA ILE A 307 -10.65 -10.84 10.99
C ILE A 307 -11.06 -11.89 9.96
N SER A 308 -11.86 -12.85 10.39
CA SER A 308 -12.38 -13.90 9.53
C SER A 308 -13.69 -13.47 8.88
N SER A 309 -14.02 -13.94 7.68
CA SER A 309 -15.26 -13.57 6.99
C SER A 309 -16.51 -14.00 7.76
N GLU A 310 -16.41 -15.01 8.63
CA GLU A 310 -17.48 -15.42 9.56
C GLU A 310 -17.81 -14.36 10.63
N GLN A 311 -16.91 -13.40 10.87
CA GLN A 311 -17.14 -12.25 11.77
C GLN A 311 -17.83 -11.08 11.07
N LEU A 312 -18.07 -11.18 9.76
CA LEU A 312 -18.63 -10.12 8.91
C LEU A 312 -20.01 -10.52 8.38
N PRO A 313 -20.82 -9.54 7.91
CA PRO A 313 -22.12 -9.83 7.31
C PRO A 313 -21.99 -10.78 6.12
N GLN A 314 -22.77 -11.86 6.12
CA GLN A 314 -22.76 -12.85 5.03
C GLN A 314 -23.25 -12.30 3.69
N THR A 315 -23.88 -11.11 3.70
CA THR A 315 -24.28 -10.37 2.50
C THR A 315 -23.11 -9.65 1.82
N TRP A 316 -21.95 -9.55 2.48
CA TRP A 316 -20.76 -8.96 1.89
C TRP A 316 -20.10 -9.97 0.98
N LEU A 317 -20.17 -9.71 -0.32
CA LEU A 317 -19.61 -10.55 -1.36
C LEU A 317 -18.50 -9.78 -2.08
N PRO A 318 -17.29 -10.34 -2.21
CA PRO A 318 -16.22 -9.70 -2.94
C PRO A 318 -16.63 -9.52 -4.41
N ALA A 319 -16.33 -8.34 -4.95
CA ALA A 319 -16.44 -8.09 -6.38
C ALA A 319 -15.13 -8.54 -7.03
N TYR A 320 -15.21 -9.54 -7.91
CA TYR A 320 -14.06 -9.94 -8.72
C TYR A 320 -13.75 -8.85 -9.76
N PRO A 321 -12.46 -8.60 -10.05
CA PRO A 321 -12.06 -7.59 -11.03
C PRO A 321 -12.37 -7.98 -12.48
N TYR A 322 -12.75 -9.23 -12.72
CA TYR A 322 -13.02 -9.79 -14.05
C TYR A 322 -14.44 -10.34 -14.12
N ASP A 323 -15.07 -10.20 -15.28
CA ASP A 323 -16.28 -10.96 -15.57
C ASP A 323 -15.90 -12.36 -16.02
N CYS A 324 -16.47 -13.36 -15.37
CA CYS A 324 -15.98 -14.73 -15.43
C CYS A 324 -17.15 -15.68 -15.61
N ALA A 325 -17.14 -16.40 -16.72
CA ALA A 325 -18.13 -17.41 -17.08
C ALA A 325 -17.42 -18.72 -17.43
N LEU A 326 -18.02 -19.83 -17.05
CA LEU A 326 -17.59 -21.15 -17.52
C LEU A 326 -18.23 -21.43 -18.87
N ASP A 327 -17.44 -21.94 -19.81
CA ASP A 327 -17.95 -22.54 -21.04
C ASP A 327 -17.45 -23.99 -21.15
N SER A 328 -18.12 -24.77 -22.00
CA SER A 328 -17.82 -26.16 -22.28
C SER A 328 -16.82 -26.29 -23.43
N ALA A 329 -15.68 -26.95 -23.17
CA ALA A 329 -14.73 -27.38 -24.17
C ALA A 329 -14.89 -28.89 -24.40
N TRP A 330 -15.47 -29.26 -25.54
CA TRP A 330 -15.82 -30.64 -25.90
C TRP A 330 -14.65 -31.37 -26.58
N TYR A 331 -14.55 -32.68 -26.36
CA TYR A 331 -13.68 -33.54 -27.18
C TYR A 331 -14.19 -33.68 -28.63
N ASP A 332 -15.51 -33.66 -28.79
CA ASP A 332 -16.21 -33.58 -30.08
C ASP A 332 -17.43 -32.67 -29.90
N ASN A 333 -17.34 -31.44 -30.39
CA ASN A 333 -18.41 -30.46 -30.22
C ASN A 333 -19.66 -30.89 -31.01
N PRO A 334 -20.86 -30.97 -30.39
CA PRO A 334 -22.06 -31.49 -31.05
C PRO A 334 -22.53 -30.73 -32.30
N LYS A 335 -22.07 -29.49 -32.51
CA LYS A 335 -22.46 -28.66 -33.66
C LYS A 335 -21.35 -28.54 -34.70
N SER A 336 -20.12 -28.30 -34.25
CA SER A 336 -18.99 -28.03 -35.15
C SER A 336 -18.10 -29.24 -35.41
N HIS A 337 -18.25 -30.31 -34.64
CA HIS A 337 -17.36 -31.48 -34.60
C HIS A 337 -15.89 -31.16 -34.36
N LEU A 338 -15.62 -29.98 -33.78
CA LEU A 338 -14.28 -29.56 -33.40
C LEU A 338 -13.91 -30.17 -32.04
N ASN A 339 -12.69 -30.69 -31.93
CA ASN A 339 -12.09 -31.03 -30.66
C ASN A 339 -11.57 -29.75 -29.97
N GLN A 340 -12.44 -29.14 -29.17
CA GLN A 340 -12.15 -27.91 -28.43
C GLN A 340 -11.16 -28.12 -27.29
N VAL A 341 -11.11 -29.33 -26.71
CA VAL A 341 -10.07 -29.67 -25.72
C VAL A 341 -8.69 -29.54 -26.37
N ALA A 342 -8.49 -30.13 -27.56
CA ALA A 342 -7.24 -30.04 -28.31
C ALA A 342 -6.96 -28.61 -28.81
N ALA A 343 -8.00 -27.87 -29.22
CA ALA A 343 -7.84 -26.53 -29.78
C ALA A 343 -7.58 -25.44 -28.72
N TYR A 344 -8.15 -25.55 -27.51
CA TYR A 344 -8.14 -24.47 -26.52
C TYR A 344 -7.45 -24.85 -25.20
N LEU A 345 -7.66 -26.08 -24.71
CA LEU A 345 -7.16 -26.47 -23.39
C LEU A 345 -5.74 -27.03 -23.43
N ILE A 346 -5.43 -27.88 -24.41
CA ILE A 346 -4.07 -28.40 -24.61
C ILE A 346 -3.05 -27.27 -24.79
N PRO A 347 -3.27 -26.26 -25.67
CA PRO A 347 -2.37 -25.11 -25.80
C PRO A 347 -2.51 -24.08 -24.66
N ARG A 348 -3.37 -24.31 -23.66
CA ARG A 348 -3.63 -23.42 -22.51
C ARG A 348 -4.13 -22.02 -22.90
N ILE A 349 -4.92 -21.93 -23.97
CA ILE A 349 -5.68 -20.71 -24.32
C ILE A 349 -6.77 -20.49 -23.26
N GLU A 350 -7.45 -21.57 -22.87
CA GLU A 350 -8.34 -21.61 -21.72
C GLU A 350 -7.85 -22.65 -20.72
N ILE A 351 -8.29 -22.52 -19.47
CA ILE A 351 -7.86 -23.39 -18.38
C ILE A 351 -9.01 -24.33 -18.00
N PRO A 352 -8.78 -25.66 -17.96
CA PRO A 352 -9.78 -26.61 -17.51
C PRO A 352 -10.07 -26.45 -16.01
N VAL A 353 -11.36 -26.44 -15.67
CA VAL A 353 -11.87 -26.30 -14.30
C VAL A 353 -12.27 -27.65 -13.73
N THR A 354 -13.25 -28.30 -14.37
CA THR A 354 -13.81 -29.58 -13.93
C THR A 354 -14.28 -30.39 -15.14
N PRO A 355 -14.32 -31.73 -15.07
CA PRO A 355 -14.77 -32.54 -16.20
C PRO A 355 -16.26 -32.31 -16.45
N TYR A 356 -16.63 -32.27 -17.72
CA TYR A 356 -18.00 -32.06 -18.16
C TYR A 356 -18.58 -33.37 -18.71
N PHE A 357 -19.74 -33.77 -18.19
CA PHE A 357 -20.41 -35.03 -18.54
C PHE A 357 -21.73 -34.72 -19.27
N ALA A 358 -21.95 -35.37 -20.41
CA ALA A 358 -23.27 -35.41 -21.02
C ALA A 358 -24.20 -36.34 -20.22
N ASN A 359 -25.52 -36.11 -20.30
CA ASN A 359 -26.51 -36.94 -19.62
C ASN A 359 -26.31 -38.43 -19.92
N GLY A 360 -26.11 -39.23 -18.86
CA GLY A 360 -25.93 -40.67 -18.95
C GLY A 360 -24.52 -41.14 -19.35
N SER A 361 -23.57 -40.22 -19.55
CA SER A 361 -22.19 -40.59 -19.84
C SER A 361 -21.41 -40.92 -18.57
N ILE A 362 -20.69 -42.03 -18.58
CA ILE A 362 -19.74 -42.44 -17.52
C ILE A 362 -18.34 -41.85 -17.71
N SER A 363 -18.06 -41.28 -18.88
CA SER A 363 -16.80 -40.63 -19.21
C SER A 363 -17.03 -39.16 -19.57
N PRO A 364 -16.09 -38.26 -19.22
CA PRO A 364 -16.24 -36.86 -19.55
C PRO A 364 -16.25 -36.65 -21.06
N VAL A 365 -17.22 -35.90 -21.56
CA VAL A 365 -17.31 -35.49 -22.98
C VAL A 365 -16.50 -34.23 -23.26
N GLY A 366 -15.90 -33.64 -22.22
CA GLY A 366 -15.10 -32.43 -22.28
C GLY A 366 -14.77 -31.92 -20.88
N TYR A 367 -14.47 -30.63 -20.78
CA TYR A 367 -14.27 -29.91 -19.52
C TYR A 367 -15.06 -28.60 -19.53
N LEU A 368 -15.47 -28.15 -18.35
CA LEU A 368 -15.76 -26.72 -18.18
C LEU A 368 -14.43 -25.97 -18.10
N ALA A 369 -14.35 -24.82 -18.77
CA ALA A 369 -13.14 -24.03 -18.89
C ALA A 369 -13.47 -22.53 -18.88
N THR A 370 -12.44 -21.72 -18.65
CA THR A 370 -12.51 -20.25 -18.64
C THR A 370 -11.11 -19.66 -18.86
N GLY A 371 -11.03 -18.34 -19.05
CA GLY A 371 -9.77 -17.59 -19.04
C GLY A 371 -8.99 -17.74 -17.73
N ILE A 372 -7.66 -17.62 -17.82
CA ILE A 372 -6.72 -17.81 -16.71
C ILE A 372 -7.01 -16.89 -15.52
N GLU A 373 -7.48 -15.67 -15.78
CA GLU A 373 -7.83 -14.66 -14.79
C GLU A 373 -8.95 -15.07 -13.82
N CYS A 374 -9.77 -16.04 -14.22
CA CYS A 374 -10.90 -16.54 -13.42
C CYS A 374 -10.52 -17.72 -12.51
N VAL A 375 -9.35 -18.34 -12.72
CA VAL A 375 -8.94 -19.57 -12.04
C VAL A 375 -7.57 -19.49 -11.39
N ASP A 376 -6.74 -18.53 -11.78
CA ASP A 376 -5.38 -18.38 -11.27
C ASP A 376 -5.25 -17.16 -10.34
N CYS A 377 -5.28 -17.42 -9.04
CA CYS A 377 -5.11 -16.36 -8.05
C CYS A 377 -3.68 -15.77 -8.05
N THR A 378 -2.70 -16.46 -8.64
CA THR A 378 -1.29 -16.03 -8.64
C THR A 378 -1.04 -14.80 -9.51
N LEU A 379 -1.99 -14.44 -10.36
CA LEU A 379 -1.99 -13.17 -11.09
C LEU A 379 -2.16 -11.95 -10.18
N ARG A 380 -2.74 -12.14 -8.97
CA ARG A 380 -3.01 -11.09 -7.99
C ARG A 380 -2.29 -11.29 -6.66
N GLY A 381 -1.63 -12.42 -6.44
CA GLY A 381 -1.01 -12.75 -5.17
C GLY A 381 -0.04 -13.93 -5.25
N SER A 382 0.31 -14.47 -4.09
CA SER A 382 1.25 -15.58 -3.95
C SER A 382 0.61 -16.78 -3.26
N LYS A 383 1.00 -17.99 -3.67
CA LYS A 383 0.61 -19.23 -2.99
C LYS A 383 1.33 -19.41 -1.65
N GLN A 384 2.42 -18.68 -1.44
CA GLN A 384 3.23 -18.80 -0.24
C GLN A 384 2.49 -18.20 0.96
N GLN A 385 2.11 -19.08 1.89
CA GLN A 385 1.50 -18.65 3.15
C GLN A 385 2.53 -17.87 3.99
N PRO A 386 2.18 -16.67 4.48
CA PRO A 386 3.02 -15.91 5.39
C PRO A 386 3.26 -16.69 6.69
N VAL A 387 4.48 -16.63 7.25
CA VAL A 387 4.88 -17.39 8.45
C VAL A 387 4.05 -17.05 9.71
N PHE A 388 3.50 -15.85 9.78
CA PHE A 388 2.64 -15.41 10.89
C PHE A 388 1.18 -15.88 10.74
N TRP A 389 0.81 -16.41 9.57
CA TRP A 389 -0.56 -16.80 9.25
C TRP A 389 -0.90 -18.11 9.97
N LYS A 390 -1.76 -18.03 11.00
CA LYS A 390 -2.14 -19.14 11.88
C LYS A 390 -3.64 -19.37 11.87
#